data_AF-A0A2V7EHE7-F1
#
_entry.id   AF-A0A2V7EHE7-F1
#
_cell.length_a   1.000
_cell.length_b   1.000
_cell.length_c   1.000
_cell.angle_alpha   90.00
_cell.angle_beta   90.00
_cell.angle_gamma   90.00
#
_symmetry.space_group_name_H-M   'P 1'
#
loop_
_entity.id
_entity.type
_entity.pdbx_description
1 polymer ?
#
loop_
_entity_poly.entity_id
_entity_poly.type
_entity_poly.pdbx_seq_one_letter_code
_entity_poly.pdbx_strand_id
1 'polypeptide(L)'
;LLVQSTLAATQVALSRNDPQTVKVVTSLLGAGATVGVLLPWSRAQESEADHLGLVFMAKAGYHPSASRDLWVRMAQAERGQGRPPEFLSTHPAAETRIRQIEGWIPEALQYYQPR
;
A
#
# COMPACT_ATOMS: atom_id res chain seq x y z
N LEU A 1 -0.14 16.41 -0.07
CA LEU A 1 -0.08 17.86 -0.38
C LEU A 1 0.17 18.11 -1.87
N LEU A 2 1.24 17.56 -2.47
CA LEU A 2 1.60 17.78 -3.88
C LEU A 2 0.46 17.49 -4.89
N VAL A 3 -0.18 16.31 -4.83
CA VAL A 3 -1.27 15.94 -5.74
C VAL A 3 -2.43 16.95 -5.69
N GLN A 4 -2.80 17.41 -4.49
CA GLN A 4 -3.89 18.37 -4.32
C GLN A 4 -3.53 19.75 -4.84
N SER A 5 -2.28 20.19 -4.62
CA SER A 5 -1.77 21.44 -5.18
C SER A 5 -1.78 21.42 -6.71
N THR A 6 -1.35 20.33 -7.34
CA THR A 6 -1.38 20.16 -8.80
C THR A 6 -2.80 20.19 -9.36
N LEU A 7 -3.75 19.51 -8.72
CA LEU A 7 -5.16 19.53 -9.13
C LEU A 7 -5.76 20.93 -9.03
N ALA A 8 -5.53 21.64 -7.92
CA ALA A 8 -6.01 23.01 -7.73
C ALA A 8 -5.41 23.98 -8.75
N ALA A 9 -4.10 23.89 -9.01
CA ALA A 9 -3.44 24.70 -10.03
C ALA A 9 -4.01 24.43 -11.44
N THR A 10 -4.32 23.18 -11.76
CA THR A 10 -4.94 22.79 -13.04
C THR A 10 -6.34 23.38 -13.19
N GLN A 11 -7.14 23.36 -12.12
CA GLN A 11 -8.47 23.96 -12.11
C GLN A 11 -8.42 25.49 -12.30
N VAL A 12 -7.46 26.18 -11.66
CA VAL A 12 -7.24 27.62 -11.86
C VAL A 12 -6.78 27.91 -13.29
N ALA A 13 -5.81 27.14 -13.81
CA ALA A 13 -5.27 27.33 -15.15
C ALA A 13 -6.33 27.15 -16.25
N LEU A 14 -7.26 26.22 -16.06
CA LEU A 14 -8.33 25.92 -17.02
C LEU A 14 -9.64 26.67 -16.73
N SER A 15 -9.69 27.53 -15.71
CA SER A 15 -10.92 28.20 -15.23
C SER A 15 -11.68 29.02 -16.28
N ARG A 16 -11.01 29.44 -17.36
CA ARG A 16 -11.60 30.19 -18.48
C ARG A 16 -12.22 29.30 -19.57
N ASN A 17 -12.01 27.98 -19.50
CA ASN A 17 -12.59 27.03 -20.44
C ASN A 17 -14.01 26.64 -20.03
N ASP A 18 -14.69 25.90 -20.92
CA ASP A 18 -16.00 25.34 -20.65
C ASP A 18 -16.01 24.51 -19.33
N PRO A 19 -17.00 24.71 -18.44
CA PRO A 19 -17.06 24.00 -17.17
C PRO A 19 -17.04 22.48 -17.27
N GLN A 20 -17.61 21.88 -18.32
CA GLN A 20 -17.55 20.44 -18.52
C GLN A 20 -16.13 19.99 -18.88
N THR A 21 -15.42 20.76 -19.71
CA THR A 21 -14.02 20.49 -20.05
C THR A 21 -13.14 20.52 -18.80
N VAL A 22 -13.28 21.57 -17.97
CA VAL A 22 -12.53 21.66 -16.70
C VAL A 22 -12.81 20.43 -15.83
N LYS A 23 -14.08 20.08 -15.64
CA LYS A 23 -14.49 18.93 -14.82
C LYS A 23 -13.91 17.61 -15.31
N VAL A 24 -13.99 17.34 -16.62
CA VAL A 24 -13.47 16.09 -17.21
C VAL A 24 -11.96 16.00 -17.02
N VAL A 25 -11.22 17.06 -17.33
CA VAL A 25 -9.76 17.07 -17.19
C VAL A 25 -9.35 16.89 -15.73
N THR A 26 -9.96 17.63 -14.79
CA THR A 26 -9.62 17.50 -13.36
C THR A 26 -9.98 16.12 -12.81
N SER A 27 -11.08 15.51 -13.28
CA SER A 27 -11.50 14.17 -12.84
C SER A 27 -10.54 13.09 -13.34
N LEU A 28 -10.15 13.13 -14.62
CA LEU A 28 -9.18 12.19 -15.18
C LEU A 28 -7.81 12.33 -14.53
N LEU A 29 -7.34 13.56 -14.32
CA LEU A 29 -6.08 13.82 -13.63
C LEU A 29 -6.13 13.32 -12.19
N GLY A 30 -7.23 13.54 -11.47
CA GLY A 30 -7.42 13.04 -10.10
C GLY A 30 -7.43 11.52 -10.01
N ALA A 31 -8.15 10.85 -10.92
CA ALA A 31 -8.15 9.39 -10.99
C ALA A 31 -6.77 8.83 -11.35
N GLY A 32 -6.09 9.43 -12.34
CA GLY A 32 -4.75 9.06 -12.74
C GLY A 32 -3.73 9.24 -11.62
N ALA A 33 -3.78 10.36 -10.89
CA ALA A 33 -2.91 10.59 -9.72
C ALA A 33 -3.21 9.59 -8.58
N THR A 34 -4.48 9.22 -8.38
CA THR A 34 -4.85 8.23 -7.37
C THR A 34 -4.24 6.87 -7.69
N VAL A 35 -4.49 6.34 -8.89
CA VAL A 35 -4.01 5.00 -9.29
C VAL A 35 -2.51 4.97 -9.54
N GLY A 36 -1.95 6.03 -10.11
CA GLY A 36 -0.55 6.09 -10.51
C GLY A 36 0.43 6.57 -9.45
N VAL A 37 -0.04 7.29 -8.42
CA VAL A 37 0.84 7.88 -7.39
C VAL A 37 0.38 7.52 -5.98
N LEU A 38 -0.86 7.86 -5.62
CA LEU A 38 -1.30 7.76 -4.23
C LEU A 38 -1.41 6.31 -3.76
N LEU A 39 -2.07 5.43 -4.53
CA LEU A 39 -2.24 4.03 -4.15
C LEU A 39 -0.90 3.26 -4.14
N PRO A 40 0.00 3.39 -5.15
CA PRO A 40 1.34 2.79 -5.08
C PRO A 40 2.15 3.27 -3.88
N TRP A 41 2.09 4.57 -3.57
CA TRP A 41 2.78 5.14 -2.41
C TRP A 41 2.24 4.57 -1.09
N SER A 42 0.92 4.49 -0.94
CA SER A 42 0.26 3.85 0.22
C SER A 42 0.72 2.41 0.41
N ARG A 43 0.76 1.62 -0.67
CA ARG A 43 1.23 0.23 -0.61
C ARG A 43 2.71 0.12 -0.23
N ALA A 44 3.56 1.04 -0.69
CA ALA A 44 4.97 1.07 -0.31
C ALA A 44 5.16 1.34 1.20
N GLN A 45 4.36 2.23 1.77
CA GLN A 45 4.38 2.50 3.22
C GLN A 45 3.96 1.28 4.05
N GLU A 46 2.94 0.53 3.59
CA GLU A 46 2.53 -0.72 4.23
C GLU A 46 3.63 -1.79 4.15
N SER A 47 4.29 -1.93 3.00
CA SER A 47 5.42 -2.85 2.84
C SER A 47 6.60 -2.47 3.75
N GLU A 48 6.92 -1.19 3.89
CA GLU A 48 7.94 -0.72 4.83
C GLU A 48 7.54 -1.01 6.28
N ALA A 49 6.27 -0.78 6.63
CA ALA A 49 5.75 -1.08 7.96
C ALA A 49 5.83 -2.58 8.29
N ASP A 50 5.53 -3.46 7.34
CA ASP A 50 5.69 -4.91 7.51
C ASP A 50 7.16 -5.29 7.72
N HIS A 51 8.07 -4.75 6.90
CA HIS A 51 9.49 -5.03 6.98
C HIS A 51 10.08 -4.63 8.35
N LEU A 52 9.84 -3.39 8.77
CA LEU A 52 10.28 -2.90 10.08
C LEU A 52 9.58 -3.64 11.23
N GLY A 53 8.30 -4.00 11.05
CA GLY A 53 7.55 -4.81 12.00
C GLY A 53 8.19 -6.18 12.25
N LEU A 54 8.72 -6.84 11.22
CA LEU A 54 9.47 -8.09 11.38
C LEU A 54 10.75 -7.89 12.18
N VAL A 55 11.49 -6.82 11.93
CA VAL A 55 12.71 -6.50 12.69
C VAL A 55 12.36 -6.24 14.16
N PHE A 56 11.31 -5.49 14.44
CA PHE A 56 10.89 -5.19 15.81
C PHE A 56 10.36 -6.41 16.54
N MET A 57 9.60 -7.29 15.88
CA MET A 57 9.14 -8.52 16.53
C MET A 57 10.31 -9.44 16.86
N ALA A 58 11.30 -9.55 15.97
CA ALA A 58 12.52 -10.32 16.20
C ALA A 58 13.27 -9.81 17.42
N LYS A 59 13.50 -8.49 17.50
CA LYS A 59 14.15 -7.83 18.66
C LYS A 59 13.37 -8.00 19.96
N ALA A 60 12.05 -8.14 19.89
CA ALA A 60 11.20 -8.40 21.04
C ALA A 60 11.20 -9.88 21.47
N GLY A 61 11.83 -10.77 20.70
CA GLY A 61 11.90 -12.21 20.98
C GLY A 61 10.74 -13.01 20.38
N TYR A 62 9.98 -12.44 19.44
CA TYR A 62 9.00 -13.17 18.65
C TYR A 62 9.62 -13.69 17.36
N HIS A 63 9.35 -14.95 17.03
CA HIS A 63 9.88 -15.56 15.81
C HIS A 63 9.24 -14.89 14.56
N PRO A 64 10.03 -14.34 13.61
CA PRO A 64 9.52 -13.59 12.46
C PRO A 64 8.48 -14.32 11.60
N SER A 65 8.59 -15.66 11.49
CA SER A 65 7.60 -16.50 10.78
C SER A 65 6.17 -16.37 11.32
N ALA A 66 5.97 -15.93 12.55
CA ALA A 66 4.62 -15.70 13.09
C ALA A 66 3.84 -14.65 12.28
N SER A 67 4.53 -13.66 11.70
CA SER A 67 3.90 -12.67 10.80
C SER A 67 3.38 -13.32 9.52
N ARG A 68 4.18 -14.22 8.92
CA ARG A 68 3.77 -14.99 7.73
C ARG A 68 2.51 -15.78 8.05
N ASP A 69 2.51 -16.48 9.18
CA ASP A 69 1.40 -17.35 9.57
C ASP A 69 0.11 -16.55 9.83
N LEU A 70 0.22 -15.34 10.39
CA LEU A 70 -0.90 -14.39 10.52
C LEU A 70 -1.49 -14.06 9.14
N TRP A 71 -0.65 -13.64 8.19
CA TRP A 71 -1.12 -13.26 6.86
C TRP A 71 -1.69 -14.43 6.06
N VAL A 72 -1.15 -15.65 6.24
CA VAL A 72 -1.74 -16.87 5.65
C VAL A 72 -3.16 -17.09 6.16
N ARG A 73 -3.40 -16.92 7.46
CA ARG A 73 -4.74 -17.06 8.06
C ARG A 73 -5.69 -15.96 7.58
N MET A 74 -5.21 -14.73 7.45
CA MET A 74 -6.00 -13.64 6.88
C MET A 74 -6.37 -13.92 5.43
N ALA A 75 -5.43 -14.35 4.59
CA ALA A 75 -5.69 -14.72 3.20
C ALA A 75 -6.78 -15.81 3.11
N GLN A 76 -6.75 -16.79 4.02
CA GLN A 76 -7.78 -17.83 4.10
C GLN A 76 -9.15 -17.28 4.50
N ALA A 77 -9.21 -16.37 5.48
CA ALA A 77 -10.44 -15.74 5.93
C ALA A 77 -11.08 -14.82 4.87
N GLU A 78 -10.25 -14.26 4.00
CA GLU A 78 -10.67 -13.38 2.91
C GLU A 78 -11.07 -14.14 1.64
N ARG A 79 -10.88 -15.46 1.59
CA ARG A 79 -11.27 -16.28 0.42
C ARG A 79 -12.75 -16.13 0.10
N GLY A 80 -13.05 -15.92 -1.17
CA GLY A 80 -14.42 -15.77 -1.67
C GLY A 80 -15.03 -14.39 -1.39
N GLN A 81 -14.35 -13.51 -0.66
CA GLN A 81 -14.74 -12.11 -0.58
C GLN A 81 -14.19 -11.41 -1.84
N GLY A 82 -15.08 -10.86 -2.68
CA GLY A 82 -14.68 -10.17 -3.90
C GLY A 82 -13.80 -8.95 -3.57
N ARG A 83 -12.48 -9.09 -3.67
CA ARG A 83 -11.53 -7.99 -3.46
C ARG A 83 -11.30 -7.27 -4.79
N PRO A 84 -11.22 -5.93 -4.78
CA PRO A 84 -10.75 -5.21 -5.95
C PRO A 84 -9.31 -5.63 -6.29
N PRO A 85 -8.90 -5.51 -7.57
CA PRO A 85 -7.50 -5.71 -7.94
C PRO A 85 -6.55 -4.88 -7.06
N GLU A 86 -5.39 -5.45 -6.71
CA GLU A 86 -4.43 -4.81 -5.77
C GLU A 86 -4.04 -3.39 -6.20
N PHE A 87 -3.91 -3.13 -7.51
CA PHE A 87 -3.54 -1.81 -8.01
C PHE A 87 -4.59 -0.73 -7.70
N LEU A 88 -5.85 -1.11 -7.46
CA LEU A 88 -6.95 -0.25 -7.02
C LEU A 88 -7.14 -0.22 -5.50
N SER A 89 -6.32 -0.95 -4.74
CA SER A 89 -6.38 -1.02 -3.28
C SER A 89 -5.31 -0.12 -2.62
N THR A 90 -5.63 0.41 -1.44
CA THR A 90 -4.67 1.14 -0.58
C THR A 90 -3.66 0.21 0.10
N HIS A 91 -4.02 -1.06 0.28
CA HIS A 91 -3.18 -2.09 0.91
C HIS A 91 -2.82 -3.19 -0.09
N PRO A 92 -1.61 -3.78 0.00
CA PRO A 92 -1.24 -4.95 -0.81
C PRO A 92 -2.16 -6.15 -0.53
N ALA A 93 -2.30 -7.04 -1.51
CA ALA A 93 -3.00 -8.30 -1.29
C ALA A 93 -2.24 -9.18 -0.28
N ALA A 94 -2.96 -10.06 0.41
CA ALA A 94 -2.35 -10.93 1.41
C ALA A 94 -1.24 -11.79 0.81
N GLU A 95 -1.41 -12.29 -0.42
CA GLU A 95 -0.41 -13.05 -1.15
C GLU A 95 0.86 -12.23 -1.42
N THR A 96 0.72 -10.94 -1.71
CA THR A 96 1.87 -10.04 -1.92
C THR A 96 2.61 -9.81 -0.61
N ARG A 97 1.90 -9.56 0.50
CA ARG A 97 2.51 -9.41 1.83
C ARG A 97 3.23 -10.68 2.26
N ILE A 98 2.61 -11.85 2.08
CA ILE A 98 3.23 -13.15 2.40
C ILE A 98 4.56 -13.33 1.67
N ARG A 99 4.59 -13.10 0.34
CA ARG A 99 5.83 -13.21 -0.44
C ARG A 99 6.91 -12.24 0.03
N GLN A 100 6.54 -10.99 0.32
CA GLN A 100 7.48 -9.98 0.82
C GLN A 100 8.04 -10.39 2.20
N ILE A 101 7.16 -10.77 3.12
CA ILE A 101 7.53 -11.23 4.46
C ILE A 101 8.47 -12.43 4.38
N GLU A 102 8.15 -13.43 3.55
CA GLU A 102 9.03 -14.59 3.34
C GLU A 102 10.43 -14.19 2.86
N GLY A 103 10.51 -13.18 1.99
CA GLY A 103 11.79 -12.60 1.55
C GLY A 103 12.56 -11.84 2.64
N TRP A 104 11.87 -11.26 3.62
CA TRP A 104 12.46 -10.47 4.70
C TRP A 104 12.78 -11.28 5.97
N ILE A 105 12.19 -12.47 6.13
CA ILE A 105 12.46 -13.35 7.29
C ILE A 105 13.97 -13.59 7.51
N PRO A 106 14.80 -13.88 6.49
CA PRO A 106 16.24 -14.10 6.69
C PRO A 106 16.96 -12.90 7.34
N GLU A 107 16.58 -11.68 6.99
CA GLU A 107 17.10 -10.46 7.60
C GLU A 107 16.59 -10.32 9.04
N ALA A 108 15.27 -10.45 9.25
CA ALA A 108 14.67 -10.31 10.57
C ALA A 108 15.25 -11.31 11.59
N LEU A 109 15.54 -12.54 11.16
CA LEU A 109 16.15 -13.57 11.99
C LEU A 109 17.53 -13.19 12.54
N GLN A 110 18.26 -12.27 11.89
CA GLN A 110 19.54 -11.76 12.42
C GLN A 110 19.36 -10.97 13.73
N TYR A 111 18.17 -10.42 13.96
CA TYR A 111 17.82 -9.67 15.17
C TYR A 111 17.06 -10.52 16.21
N TYR A 112 16.75 -11.77 15.89
CA TYR A 112 15.93 -12.62 16.75
C TYR A 112 16.73 -13.11 17.97
N GLN A 113 16.26 -12.75 19.16
CA GLN A 113 16.80 -13.23 20.42
C GLN A 113 15.64 -13.85 21.22
N PRO A 114 15.50 -15.19 21.26
CA PRO A 114 14.46 -15.84 22.04
C PRO A 114 14.61 -15.42 23.51
N ARG A 115 13.48 -15.08 24.13
CA ARG A 115 13.38 -14.75 25.55
C ARG A 115 12.86 -15.93 26.34
#